data_AF-A0A2E8LJY0-F1
#
_entry.id   AF-A0A2E8LJY0-F1
#
_cell.length_a   1.000
_cell.length_b   1.000
_cell.length_c   1.000
_cell.angle_alpha   90.00
_cell.angle_beta   90.00
_cell.angle_gamma   90.00
#
_symmetry.space_group_name_H-M   'P 1'
#
loop_
_entity.id
_entity.type
_entity.pdbx_description
1 polymer ?
#
loop_
_entity_poly.entity_id
_entity_poly.type
_entity_poly.pdbx_seq_one_letter_code
_entity_poly.pdbx_strand_id
1 'polypeptide(L)' 'TDHAMPGGSPLIRPTKVYMVVGEPIRPPVVEGRVPRRVVEELTEELRQALQVVFDEAQQLAGRPARPRPEEADTSGE' A
#
# COMPACT_ATOMS: atom_id res chain seq x y z
N THR A 1 -7.41 3.90 5.85
CA THR A 1 -7.24 4.77 7.05
C THR A 1 -7.56 6.23 6.76
N ASP A 2 -7.30 6.72 5.54
CA ASP A 2 -7.58 8.10 5.06
C ASP A 2 -9.02 8.62 5.18
N HIS A 3 -10.01 7.76 5.47
CA HIS A 3 -11.41 8.17 5.55
C HIS A 3 -11.93 8.41 6.96
N ALA A 4 -11.32 7.80 7.98
CA ALA A 4 -11.69 8.04 9.37
C ALA A 4 -11.23 9.45 9.80
N MET A 5 -10.10 9.88 9.26
CA MET A 5 -9.54 11.21 9.45
C MET A 5 -8.73 11.56 8.18
N PRO A 6 -9.34 12.24 7.20
CA PRO A 6 -8.60 12.76 6.06
C PRO A 6 -7.54 13.76 6.55
N GLY A 7 -6.39 13.83 5.87
CA GLY A 7 -5.35 14.80 6.18
C GLY A 7 -5.94 16.22 6.27
N GLY A 8 -5.76 16.88 7.42
CA GLY A 8 -6.28 18.22 7.69
C GLY A 8 -7.69 18.30 8.28
N SER A 9 -8.35 17.18 8.60
CA SER A 9 -9.67 17.21 9.23
C SER A 9 -9.58 17.36 10.77
N PRO A 10 -10.30 18.32 11.39
CA PRO A 10 -10.30 18.50 12.84
C PRO A 10 -11.19 17.48 13.58
N LEU A 11 -11.95 16.63 12.86
CA LEU A 11 -12.95 15.75 13.46
C LEU A 11 -12.89 14.34 12.87
N ILE A 12 -12.76 13.34 13.75
CA ILE A 12 -12.74 11.91 13.40
C ILE A 12 -14.18 11.47 13.09
N ARG A 13 -14.40 10.85 11.92
CA ARG A 13 -15.68 10.24 11.57
C ARG A 13 -15.69 8.76 11.97
N PRO A 14 -16.68 8.27 12.73
CA PRO A 14 -16.80 6.85 13.04
C PRO A 14 -17.16 6.08 11.76
N THR A 15 -16.18 5.46 11.14
CA THR A 15 -16.32 4.58 9.97
C THR A 15 -15.74 3.22 10.29
N LYS A 16 -16.27 2.17 9.65
CA LYS A 16 -15.66 0.84 9.72
C LYS A 16 -14.24 0.90 9.14
N VAL A 17 -13.28 0.37 9.89
CA VAL A 17 -11.86 0.27 9.49
C VAL A 17 -11.54 -1.19 9.23
N TYR A 18 -10.94 -1.48 8.08
CA TYR A 18 -10.46 -2.81 7.70
C TYR A 18 -8.93 -2.79 7.74
N MET A 19 -8.34 -3.83 8.33
CA MET A 19 -6.89 -4.01 8.41
C MET A 19 -6.56 -5.39 7.85
N VAL A 20 -5.80 -5.41 6.77
CA VAL A 20 -5.31 -6.63 6.13
C VAL A 20 -3.81 -6.72 6.39
N VAL A 21 -3.36 -7.87 6.88
CA VAL A 21 -1.95 -8.14 7.17
C VAL A 21 -1.47 -9.16 6.14
N GLY A 22 -0.51 -8.78 5.32
CA GLY A 22 0.06 -9.65 4.29
C GLY A 22 1.08 -10.65 4.84
N GLU A 23 1.60 -11.50 3.95
CA GLU A 23 2.64 -12.46 4.27
C GLU A 23 3.93 -11.75 4.72
N PRO A 24 4.60 -12.21 5.79
CA PRO A 24 5.85 -11.62 6.22
C PRO A 24 6.96 -11.71 5.16
N ILE A 25 7.47 -10.56 4.73
CA ILE A 25 8.67 -10.48 3.89
C ILE A 25 9.90 -10.62 4.78
N ARG A 26 10.76 -11.61 4.50
CA ARG A 26 11.99 -11.85 5.26
C ARG A 26 13.14 -11.04 4.67
N PRO A 27 13.90 -10.31 5.50
CA PRO A 27 15.08 -9.61 5.00
C PRO A 27 16.13 -10.63 4.53
N PRO A 28 16.92 -10.30 3.48
CA PRO A 28 17.99 -11.15 3.03
C PRO A 28 19.07 -11.27 4.10
N VAL A 29 19.57 -12.49 4.30
CA VAL A 29 20.66 -12.76 5.25
C VAL A 29 21.97 -12.42 4.53
N VAL A 30 22.61 -11.34 4.98
CA VAL A 30 23.91 -10.88 4.46
C VAL A 30 24.88 -10.71 5.61
N GLU A 31 26.06 -11.30 5.47
CA GLU A 31 27.16 -11.10 6.42
C GLU A 31 27.81 -9.74 6.17
N GLY A 32 27.74 -8.84 7.15
CA GLY A 32 28.30 -7.49 7.05
C GLY A 32 27.34 -6.47 6.45
N ARG A 33 27.85 -5.57 5.60
CA ARG A 33 27.08 -4.41 5.12
C ARG A 33 26.14 -4.81 3.98
N VAL A 34 24.85 -4.55 4.15
CA VAL A 34 23.84 -4.75 3.11
C VAL A 34 24.13 -3.82 1.91
N PRO A 35 24.28 -4.35 0.68
CA PRO A 35 24.39 -3.52 -0.51
C PRO A 35 23.12 -2.69 -0.73
N ARG A 36 23.28 -1.44 -1.17
CA ARG A 36 22.14 -0.53 -1.38
C ARG A 36 21.12 -1.08 -2.38
N ARG A 37 21.61 -1.77 -3.41
CA ARG A 37 20.77 -2.45 -4.41
C ARG A 37 19.82 -3.47 -3.79
N VAL A 38 20.30 -4.27 -2.82
CA VAL A 38 19.48 -5.28 -2.14
C VAL A 38 18.38 -4.62 -1.30
N VAL A 39 18.67 -3.47 -0.70
CA VAL A 39 17.65 -2.67 0.01
C VAL A 39 16.61 -2.12 -0.94
N GLU A 40 17.03 -1.60 -2.10
CA GLU A 40 16.13 -1.05 -3.12
C GLU A 40 15.19 -2.14 -3.69
N GLU A 41 15.74 -3.31 -4.01
CA GLU A 41 14.97 -4.48 -4.47
C GLU A 41 13.94 -4.92 -3.41
N LEU A 42 14.35 -5.05 -2.14
CA LEU A 42 13.45 -5.41 -1.04
C LEU A 42 12.38 -4.34 -0.77
N THR A 43 12.75 -3.06 -0.90
CA THR A 43 11.81 -1.94 -0.72
C THR A 43 10.73 -1.95 -1.80
N GLU A 44 11.11 -2.30 -3.03
CA GLU A 44 10.18 -2.41 -4.15
C GLU A 44 9.25 -3.63 -4.00
N GLU A 45 9.76 -4.77 -3.54
CA GLU A 45 8.94 -5.94 -3.18
C GLU A 45 7.92 -5.58 -2.09
N LEU A 46 8.36 -4.89 -1.03
CA LEU A 46 7.49 -4.43 0.04
C LEU A 46 6.42 -3.47 -0.47
N ARG A 47 6.77 -2.53 -1.35
CA ARG A 47 5.83 -1.59 -1.96
C ARG A 47 4.72 -2.33 -2.70
N GLN A 48 5.06 -3.34 -3.49
CA GLN A 48 4.10 -4.13 -4.25
C GLN A 48 3.19 -4.96 -3.33
N ALA A 49 3.76 -5.64 -2.34
CA ALA A 49 2.99 -6.42 -1.37
C ALA A 49 2.02 -5.55 -0.56
N LEU A 50 2.46 -4.35 -0.14
CA LEU A 50 1.61 -3.39 0.55
C LEU A 50 0.45 -2.88 -0.33
N GLN A 51 0.68 -2.71 -1.64
CA GLN A 51 -0.38 -2.31 -2.56
C GLN A 51 -1.46 -3.40 -2.66
N VAL A 52 -1.07 -4.67 -2.76
CA VAL A 52 -2.01 -5.80 -2.83
C VAL A 52 -2.92 -5.84 -1.60
N VAL A 53 -2.36 -5.79 -0.40
CA VAL A 53 -3.15 -5.83 0.85
C VAL A 53 -3.99 -4.57 1.04
N PHE A 54 -3.53 -3.43 0.54
CA PHE A 54 -4.31 -2.19 0.53
C PHE A 54 -5.53 -2.31 -0.38
N ASP A 55 -5.34 -2.84 -1.59
CA ASP A 55 -6.43 -3.04 -2.55
C ASP A 55 -7.46 -4.04 -2.01
N GLU A 56 -7.01 -5.11 -1.34
CA GLU A 56 -7.89 -6.03 -0.61
C GLU A 56 -8.66 -5.34 0.50
N ALA A 57 -8.00 -4.54 1.33
CA ALA A 57 -8.66 -3.77 2.40
C ALA A 57 -9.70 -2.80 1.83
N GLN A 58 -9.42 -2.19 0.67
CA GLN A 58 -10.31 -1.27 -0.04
C GLN A 58 -11.53 -2.01 -0.62
N GLN A 59 -11.34 -3.21 -1.17
CA GLN A 59 -12.43 -4.09 -1.60
C GLN A 59 -13.35 -4.47 -0.44
N LEU A 60 -12.78 -4.87 0.70
CA LEU A 60 -13.54 -5.17 1.94
C LEU A 60 -14.28 -3.94 2.47
N ALA A 61 -13.71 -2.75 2.29
CA ALA A 61 -14.36 -1.49 2.61
C ALA A 61 -15.49 -1.10 1.65
N GLY A 62 -15.71 -1.86 0.56
CA GLY A 62 -16.70 -1.57 -0.48
C GLY A 62 -16.36 -0.32 -1.29
N ARG A 63 -15.07 0.04 -1.36
CA ARG A 63 -14.57 1.25 -2.03
C ARG A 63 -13.35 0.87 -2.86
N PRO A 64 -13.51 0.52 -4.15
CA PRO A 64 -12.37 0.13 -4.98
C PRO A 64 -11.31 1.23 -4.92
N ALA A 65 -10.04 0.83 -4.80
CA ALA A 65 -8.91 1.75 -4.87
C ALA A 65 -9.05 2.58 -6.16
N ARG A 66 -8.78 3.89 -6.09
CA ARG A 66 -8.76 4.72 -7.29
C ARG A 66 -7.71 4.15 -8.25
N PRO A 67 -7.98 4.11 -9.57
CA PRO A 67 -7.00 3.62 -10.53
C PRO A 67 -5.70 4.41 -10.38
N ARG A 68 -4.57 3.71 -10.51
CA ARG A 68 -3.25 4.33 -10.48
C ARG A 68 -3.20 5.42 -11.56
N PRO A 69 -2.66 6.62 -11.30
CA PRO A 69 -2.65 7.70 -12.29
C PRO A 69 -2.00 7.33 -13.64
N GLU A 70 -1.16 6.28 -13.69
CA GLU A 70 -0.59 5.77 -14.95
C GLU A 70 -1.59 4.99 -15.83
N GLU A 71 -2.71 4.52 -15.29
CA GLU A 71 -3.75 3.79 -16.05
C GLU A 71 -4.85 4.73 -16.59
N ALA A 72 -4.89 5.98 -16.13
CA ALA A 72 -5.88 6.97 -16.57
C ALA A 72 -5.55 7.59 -17.95
N ASP A 73 -4.30 7.48 -18.41
CA ASP A 73 -3.81 8.10 -19.65
C ASP A 73 -3.92 7.21 -20.91
N THR A 74 -4.44 5.98 -20.80
CA THR A 74 -4.64 5.08 -21.96
C THR A 74 -6.08 5.00 -22.46
N SER A 75 -7.00 5.80 -21.91
CA SER A 75 -8.38 5.91 -22.39
C SER A 75 -8.64 7.29 -22.97
N GLY A 76 -8.05 7.57 -24.12
CA GLY A 76 -8.21 8.82 -24.86
C GLY A 76 -7.56 8.71 -26.24
N GLU A 77 -8.10 7.81 -27.07
CA GLU A 77 -7.92 7.84 -28.52
C GLU A 77 -9.09 8.62 -29.16
#